data_AF-A0A964AVI6-F1
#
_entry.id   AF-A0A964AVI6-F1
#
_cell.length_a   1.000
_cell.length_b   1.000
_cell.length_c   1.000
_cell.angle_alpha   90.00
_cell.angle_beta   90.00
_cell.angle_gamma   90.00
#
_symmetry.space_group_name_H-M   'P 1'
#
loop_
_entity.id
_entity.type
_entity.pdbx_description
1 polymer ?
#
loop_
_entity_poly.entity_id
_entity_poly.type
_entity_poly.pdbx_seq_one_letter_code
_entity_poly.pdbx_strand_id
1 'polypeptide(L)'
;MRALLIGTALALSACKGGGDTGEPWVTPGCGDGIVDPGEACDDGADNSDADPDACRTSCLAASCGDGVTDSDEACDDANAWGGDGCTPVCTAEDGELEVEPNDAWDAAQSWGGAIVHGALDVGDVDCVTVSPETCGALAAHLVGPCPVPATLNLYNPEGVLIAVGAPEADGCAVLDPAAAPGARFTAEGDWALCVEGLLGEAVPFYALEIEPISAADATFPMDEGDDPDGDGRPDRCDDDRDGDGVLDVDDNCPDVSNGPDTGPLSPDGEGFLRSWLAAGPYTGRSSADTCLPTADDLVGEDDAAARPALGDAAGEFVWTALWSGTSRIEYLTDYGGVSAPREVYTALYLRDPAARTLTLALGPDDGAVAWLDDAVVMEVNGCQGTNVDQFTEVVTLTGGWQRLMLKVYDQGGGWGTYARFLDEGNPVTDLELSLDPAGAWSPGQDDADGDGLGDVCDDTPTG
;
A
#
# COMPACT_ATOMS: atom_id res chain seq x y z
N MET A 1 -1.05 97.70 22.02
CA MET A 1 -0.98 96.51 22.91
C MET A 1 -0.77 95.31 22.01
N ARG A 2 0.12 94.35 22.22
CA ARG A 2 1.24 94.12 23.15
C ARG A 2 2.11 93.08 22.41
N ALA A 3 3.43 93.20 22.52
CA ALA A 3 4.42 92.25 21.99
C ALA A 3 4.62 91.02 22.90
N LEU A 4 5.03 89.87 22.34
CA LEU A 4 5.97 88.85 22.89
C LEU A 4 6.03 87.65 21.91
N LEU A 5 7.12 87.36 21.18
CA LEU A 5 8.42 86.72 21.51
C LEU A 5 8.42 85.18 21.68
N ILE A 6 9.05 84.52 20.69
CA ILE A 6 10.10 83.47 20.73
C ILE A 6 9.82 82.10 21.39
N GLY A 7 10.17 81.03 20.66
CA GLY A 7 10.69 79.80 21.28
C GLY A 7 10.58 78.51 20.45
N THR A 8 11.35 78.36 19.37
CA THR A 8 11.66 77.05 18.77
C THR A 8 12.64 76.30 19.67
N ALA A 9 12.20 75.19 20.25
CA ALA A 9 13.06 74.23 20.92
C ALA A 9 13.48 73.15 19.90
N LEU A 10 14.67 73.29 19.32
CA LEU A 10 15.43 72.14 18.82
C LEU A 10 15.92 71.37 20.05
N ALA A 11 15.46 70.14 20.22
CA ALA A 11 16.07 69.21 21.17
C ALA A 11 17.39 68.71 20.56
N LEU A 12 18.49 69.39 20.89
CA LEU A 12 19.81 68.78 20.84
C LEU A 12 19.80 67.65 21.89
N SER A 13 19.84 66.40 21.43
CA SER A 13 20.18 65.28 22.30
C SER A 13 21.64 65.43 22.70
N ALA A 14 21.89 65.36 24.00
CA ALA A 14 23.18 65.63 24.60
C ALA A 14 24.12 64.42 24.45
N CYS A 15 25.27 64.61 23.79
CA CYS A 15 26.45 63.78 24.06
C CYS A 15 26.96 64.12 25.46
N LYS A 16 27.03 63.10 26.34
CA LYS A 16 27.72 63.18 27.63
C LYS A 16 29.02 62.37 27.51
N GLY A 17 30.15 63.06 27.62
CA GLY A 17 31.46 62.44 27.82
C GLY A 17 32.59 63.29 27.26
N GLY A 18 33.14 64.18 28.07
CA GLY A 18 34.43 64.82 27.79
C GLY A 18 35.57 64.01 28.40
N GLY A 19 36.67 63.91 27.66
CA GLY A 19 37.96 63.37 28.09
C GLY A 19 39.06 63.90 27.18
N ASP A 20 39.99 64.64 27.76
CA ASP A 20 41.04 65.45 27.14
C ASP A 20 42.20 64.57 26.62
N THR A 21 41.99 63.84 25.53
CA THR A 21 43.05 63.21 24.72
C THR A 21 42.80 63.59 23.27
N GLY A 22 43.81 64.10 22.58
CA GLY A 22 43.71 64.60 21.19
C GLY A 22 43.46 63.51 20.15
N GLU A 23 42.37 62.76 20.30
CA GLU A 23 41.88 61.82 19.30
C GLU A 23 40.93 62.55 18.35
N PRO A 24 41.14 62.42 17.02
CA PRO A 24 40.29 63.06 16.03
C PRO A 24 38.86 62.51 16.10
N TRP A 25 37.88 63.37 15.78
CA TRP A 25 36.49 62.96 15.57
C TRP A 25 36.46 61.96 14.42
N VAL A 26 36.32 60.68 14.74
CA VAL A 26 36.10 59.63 13.75
C VAL A 26 34.68 59.81 13.23
N THR A 27 34.54 59.98 11.93
CA THR A 27 33.22 60.06 11.29
C THR A 27 32.61 58.66 11.36
N PRO A 28 31.39 58.51 11.93
CA PRO A 28 30.71 57.23 11.97
C PRO A 28 30.75 56.52 10.63
N GLY A 29 31.17 55.27 10.61
CA GLY A 29 31.22 54.47 9.40
C GLY A 29 32.15 53.28 9.47
N CYS A 30 31.75 52.26 8.74
CA CYS A 30 32.39 50.97 8.71
C CYS A 30 33.92 50.96 8.54
N GLY A 31 34.57 50.20 9.41
CA GLY A 31 36.01 49.99 9.47
C GLY A 31 36.72 50.97 10.41
N ASP A 32 35.99 51.60 11.33
CA ASP A 32 36.54 52.55 12.29
C ASP A 32 36.81 51.96 13.69
N GLY A 33 36.43 50.71 13.89
CA GLY A 33 36.59 49.95 15.13
C GLY A 33 35.51 50.21 16.17
N ILE A 34 34.42 50.91 15.80
CA ILE A 34 33.29 51.24 16.67
C ILE A 34 32.00 50.81 15.98
N VAL A 35 31.29 49.83 16.55
CA VAL A 35 29.97 49.41 16.04
C VAL A 35 28.95 50.55 16.15
N ASP A 36 28.61 51.15 15.01
CA ASP A 36 27.67 52.24 14.88
C ASP A 36 26.22 51.77 14.64
N PRO A 37 25.21 52.66 14.81
CA PRO A 37 23.82 52.31 14.51
C PRO A 37 23.62 51.88 13.04
N GLY A 38 23.33 50.58 12.84
CA GLY A 38 23.12 49.98 11.53
C GLY A 38 24.18 48.94 11.15
N GLU A 39 25.28 48.86 11.90
CA GLU A 39 26.33 47.87 11.74
C GLU A 39 26.07 46.64 12.62
N ALA A 40 26.42 45.45 12.12
CA ALA A 40 26.37 44.22 12.90
C ALA A 40 27.68 43.96 13.65
N CYS A 41 28.80 44.46 13.11
CA CYS A 41 30.16 44.37 13.63
C CYS A 41 31.00 45.54 13.10
N ASP A 42 32.17 45.79 13.68
CA ASP A 42 33.21 46.66 13.15
C ASP A 42 34.54 46.31 13.86
N ASP A 43 35.40 45.55 13.18
CA ASP A 43 36.74 45.17 13.65
C ASP A 43 37.81 46.17 13.17
N GLY A 44 37.37 47.32 12.65
CA GLY A 44 38.23 48.40 12.21
C GLY A 44 39.02 48.06 10.96
N ALA A 45 40.34 48.22 11.04
CA ALA A 45 41.24 47.86 9.96
C ALA A 45 41.33 46.34 9.72
N ASP A 46 40.79 45.52 10.64
CA ASP A 46 40.77 44.07 10.53
C ASP A 46 39.49 43.55 9.84
N ASN A 47 38.58 44.44 9.38
CA ASN A 47 37.49 44.04 8.49
C ASN A 47 38.05 43.41 7.19
N SER A 48 37.49 42.29 6.76
CA SER A 48 38.01 41.51 5.63
C SER A 48 36.92 40.72 4.90
N ASP A 49 36.96 40.76 3.58
CA ASP A 49 36.13 39.94 2.68
C ASP A 49 36.93 38.71 2.17
N ALA A 50 37.95 38.29 2.92
CA ALA A 50 38.80 37.15 2.56
C ALA A 50 39.28 36.34 3.77
N ASP A 51 39.28 36.93 4.97
CA ASP A 51 39.69 36.24 6.19
C ASP A 51 38.48 35.62 6.90
N PRO A 52 38.58 34.37 7.36
CA PRO A 52 37.52 33.71 8.12
C PRO A 52 37.19 34.46 9.42
N ASP A 53 35.91 34.46 9.78
CA ASP A 53 35.29 35.05 10.96
C ASP A 53 35.46 36.57 11.11
N ALA A 54 36.03 37.23 10.09
CA ALA A 54 36.24 38.67 10.11
C ALA A 54 34.93 39.41 9.79
N CYS A 55 34.74 40.57 10.43
CA CYS A 55 33.71 41.49 10.00
C CYS A 55 33.90 41.88 8.51
N ARG A 56 32.85 41.78 7.69
CA ARG A 56 32.95 42.13 6.26
C ARG A 56 33.20 43.63 6.10
N THR A 57 33.76 44.05 4.97
CA THR A 57 34.03 45.47 4.70
C THR A 57 32.75 46.32 4.55
N SER A 58 31.59 45.66 4.53
CA SER A 58 30.25 46.23 4.63
C SER A 58 29.70 46.34 6.06
N CYS A 59 30.47 45.96 7.09
CA CYS A 59 30.08 45.89 8.50
C CYS A 59 28.89 44.98 8.78
N LEU A 60 28.80 43.93 7.96
CA LEU A 60 27.99 42.76 8.21
C LEU A 60 28.88 41.71 8.88
N ALA A 61 28.32 40.99 9.84
CA ALA A 61 29.02 39.85 10.42
C ALA A 61 29.26 38.80 9.33
N ALA A 62 30.37 38.09 9.45
CA ALA A 62 30.61 36.80 8.82
C ALA A 62 29.32 35.95 8.80
N SER A 63 28.91 35.51 7.61
CA SER A 63 27.68 34.76 7.40
C SER A 63 27.70 33.99 6.10
N CYS A 64 27.17 32.77 6.12
CA CYS A 64 26.94 31.96 4.94
C CYS A 64 26.41 32.71 3.72
N GLY A 65 27.09 32.50 2.59
CA GLY A 65 26.82 33.12 1.31
C GLY A 65 27.55 34.45 1.08
N ASP A 66 28.56 34.77 1.90
CA ASP A 66 29.33 36.01 1.78
C ASP A 66 30.62 35.88 0.97
N GLY A 67 30.94 34.67 0.53
CA GLY A 67 32.09 34.34 -0.32
C GLY A 67 33.33 33.90 0.46
N VAL A 68 33.25 33.76 1.78
CA VAL A 68 34.37 33.37 2.63
C VAL A 68 33.93 32.28 3.59
N THR A 69 34.52 31.09 3.44
CA THR A 69 34.28 29.98 4.37
C THR A 69 34.78 30.32 5.78
N ASP A 70 33.85 30.54 6.69
CA ASP A 70 34.10 30.85 8.10
C ASP A 70 34.28 29.57 8.95
N SER A 71 34.69 29.72 10.22
CA SER A 71 35.08 28.57 11.05
C SER A 71 33.96 27.55 11.30
N ASP A 72 32.71 27.99 11.26
CA ASP A 72 31.51 27.15 11.49
C ASP A 72 30.85 26.67 10.18
N GLU A 73 31.48 26.92 9.02
CA GLU A 73 30.95 26.61 7.69
C GLU A 73 31.70 25.46 7.03
N ALA A 74 30.98 24.55 6.38
CA ALA A 74 31.59 23.45 5.63
C ALA A 74 31.99 23.86 4.20
N CYS A 75 31.31 24.87 3.66
CA CYS A 75 31.44 25.44 2.33
C CYS A 75 30.94 26.89 2.35
N ASP A 76 31.27 27.67 1.33
CA ASP A 76 30.62 28.95 1.01
C ASP A 76 30.86 29.23 -0.49
N ASP A 77 29.80 29.49 -1.25
CA ASP A 77 29.84 29.78 -2.69
C ASP A 77 29.25 31.15 -3.04
N ALA A 78 29.29 32.07 -2.08
CA ALA A 78 28.93 33.48 -2.23
C ALA A 78 27.46 33.74 -2.59
N ASN A 79 26.55 32.80 -2.33
CA ASN A 79 25.12 33.01 -2.50
C ASN A 79 24.28 32.26 -1.45
N ALA A 80 22.95 32.37 -1.55
CA ALA A 80 22.01 31.83 -0.56
C ALA A 80 21.02 30.83 -1.17
N TRP A 81 21.41 30.24 -2.30
CA TRP A 81 20.73 29.15 -2.98
C TRP A 81 21.54 27.87 -2.74
N GLY A 82 20.90 26.72 -2.86
CA GLY A 82 21.61 25.45 -2.95
C GLY A 82 21.51 24.87 -4.36
N GLY A 83 21.86 23.60 -4.51
CA GLY A 83 21.97 22.94 -5.82
C GLY A 83 23.28 23.23 -6.55
N ASP A 84 24.18 24.00 -5.96
CA ASP A 84 25.47 24.43 -6.50
C ASP A 84 26.66 23.96 -5.66
N GLY A 85 26.42 23.09 -4.68
CA GLY A 85 27.42 22.44 -3.84
C GLY A 85 27.45 22.95 -2.40
N CYS A 86 26.72 24.02 -2.08
CA CYS A 86 26.60 24.54 -0.73
C CYS A 86 25.16 24.93 -0.40
N THR A 87 24.63 24.43 0.72
CA THR A 87 23.28 24.83 1.12
C THR A 87 23.24 26.28 1.63
N PRO A 88 22.05 26.91 1.73
CA PRO A 88 21.88 28.25 2.32
C PRO A 88 22.26 28.36 3.81
N VAL A 89 22.66 27.26 4.44
CA VAL A 89 23.15 27.19 5.83
C VAL A 89 24.59 26.62 5.90
N CYS A 90 25.30 26.66 4.78
CA CYS A 90 26.71 26.32 4.63
C CYS A 90 27.07 24.90 5.05
N THR A 91 26.20 23.96 4.72
CA THR A 91 26.50 22.52 4.71
C THR A 91 26.82 22.09 3.28
N ALA A 92 27.82 21.22 3.11
CA ALA A 92 28.13 20.68 1.80
C ALA A 92 26.98 19.79 1.29
N GLU A 93 26.71 19.87 0.00
CA GLU A 93 25.71 19.05 -0.69
C GLU A 93 26.36 17.78 -1.23
N ASP A 94 26.22 16.68 -0.50
CA ASP A 94 26.70 15.37 -0.91
C ASP A 94 25.63 14.70 -1.79
N GLY A 95 25.91 14.49 -3.09
CA GLY A 95 24.97 13.87 -4.01
C GLY A 95 25.13 14.32 -5.45
N GLU A 96 24.02 14.30 -6.17
CA GLU A 96 23.90 14.92 -7.50
C GLU A 96 23.42 16.36 -7.34
N LEU A 97 23.93 17.24 -8.18
CA LEU A 97 23.49 18.63 -8.28
C LEU A 97 22.62 18.77 -9.51
N GLU A 98 21.63 19.64 -9.46
CA GLU A 98 20.82 19.97 -10.62
C GLU A 98 21.63 20.56 -11.78
N VAL A 99 21.16 20.34 -12.99
CA VAL A 99 21.82 20.77 -14.23
C VAL A 99 20.81 21.41 -15.17
N GLU A 100 20.80 22.72 -15.12
CA GLU A 100 19.92 23.57 -15.91
C GLU A 100 20.32 23.67 -17.39
N PRO A 101 19.36 23.74 -18.34
CA PRO A 101 17.92 23.79 -18.11
C PRO A 101 17.27 22.41 -17.92
N ASN A 102 16.39 22.26 -16.93
CA ASN A 102 15.58 21.05 -16.69
C ASN A 102 14.10 21.32 -16.37
N ASP A 103 13.58 22.46 -16.84
CA ASP A 103 12.23 23.04 -16.65
C ASP A 103 11.06 22.21 -17.21
N ALA A 104 11.34 21.10 -17.90
CA ALA A 104 10.32 20.34 -18.61
C ALA A 104 10.57 18.84 -18.51
N TRP A 105 9.47 18.08 -18.47
CA TRP A 105 9.52 16.61 -18.38
C TRP A 105 10.36 15.96 -19.49
N ASP A 106 10.38 16.54 -20.70
CA ASP A 106 11.15 16.06 -21.85
C ASP A 106 12.57 16.67 -21.96
N ALA A 107 12.93 17.53 -21.00
CA ALA A 107 14.26 18.11 -20.83
C ALA A 107 14.90 17.71 -19.48
N ALA A 108 14.26 16.78 -18.75
CA ALA A 108 14.67 16.37 -17.42
C ALA A 108 16.11 15.82 -17.40
N GLN A 109 16.87 16.18 -16.37
CA GLN A 109 18.23 15.67 -16.19
C GLN A 109 18.21 14.17 -15.83
N SER A 110 19.20 13.38 -16.24
CA SER A 110 19.23 11.95 -15.91
C SER A 110 19.63 11.73 -14.45
N TRP A 111 18.86 10.92 -13.72
CA TRP A 111 19.19 10.52 -12.37
C TRP A 111 20.26 9.43 -12.32
N GLY A 112 21.29 9.62 -11.49
CA GLY A 112 22.37 8.67 -11.28
C GLY A 112 22.21 7.77 -10.04
N GLY A 113 21.12 7.90 -9.28
CA GLY A 113 20.81 7.06 -8.12
C GLY A 113 21.16 7.68 -6.76
N ALA A 114 21.62 8.93 -6.71
CA ALA A 114 21.89 9.66 -5.47
C ALA A 114 20.79 10.67 -5.12
N ILE A 115 20.85 11.28 -3.93
CA ILE A 115 20.02 12.44 -3.62
C ILE A 115 20.38 13.57 -4.59
N VAL A 116 19.36 14.22 -5.15
CA VAL A 116 19.50 15.37 -6.05
C VAL A 116 19.28 16.64 -5.24
N HIS A 117 20.26 17.52 -5.20
CA HIS A 117 20.15 18.85 -4.58
C HIS A 117 19.88 19.89 -5.65
N GLY A 118 19.02 20.85 -5.32
CA GLY A 118 18.60 21.87 -6.26
C GLY A 118 17.91 23.05 -5.61
N ALA A 119 17.54 24.04 -6.41
CA ALA A 119 16.78 25.18 -5.96
C ALA A 119 15.93 25.81 -7.09
N LEU A 120 14.78 26.36 -6.72
CA LEU A 120 13.78 26.86 -7.67
C LEU A 120 13.64 28.38 -7.57
N ASP A 121 13.86 29.12 -8.66
CA ASP A 121 13.40 30.52 -8.75
C ASP A 121 11.88 30.58 -9.04
N VAL A 122 11.30 31.78 -9.06
CA VAL A 122 9.87 31.96 -9.33
C VAL A 122 9.51 31.50 -10.74
N GLY A 123 8.67 30.46 -10.82
CA GLY A 123 8.21 29.86 -12.08
C GLY A 123 9.17 28.82 -12.67
N ASP A 124 10.19 28.46 -11.90
CA ASP A 124 11.14 27.40 -12.18
C ASP A 124 10.55 26.02 -11.85
N VAL A 125 11.06 24.99 -12.52
CA VAL A 125 10.64 23.60 -12.37
C VAL A 125 11.88 22.70 -12.54
N ASP A 126 12.13 21.79 -11.62
CA ASP A 126 13.27 20.89 -11.77
C ASP A 126 12.83 19.47 -12.05
N CYS A 127 13.01 19.02 -13.29
CA CYS A 127 12.67 17.66 -13.67
C CYS A 127 13.89 16.73 -13.68
N VAL A 128 13.71 15.54 -13.11
CA VAL A 128 14.68 14.45 -13.09
C VAL A 128 14.07 13.21 -13.77
N THR A 129 14.83 12.61 -14.69
CA THR A 129 14.46 11.40 -15.42
C THR A 129 14.82 10.15 -14.62
N VAL A 130 13.86 9.24 -14.47
CA VAL A 130 14.00 7.96 -13.80
C VAL A 130 13.50 6.86 -14.72
N SER A 131 14.21 5.73 -14.79
CA SER A 131 13.81 4.57 -15.61
C SER A 131 13.54 3.37 -14.67
N PRO A 132 12.38 3.32 -13.99
CA PRO A 132 12.03 2.21 -13.09
C PRO A 132 11.82 0.91 -13.87
N GLU A 133 11.85 -0.22 -13.16
CA GLU A 133 11.50 -1.52 -13.74
C GLU A 133 10.05 -1.50 -14.25
N THR A 134 9.76 -2.25 -15.31
CA THR A 134 8.37 -2.47 -15.71
C THR A 134 7.61 -3.10 -14.56
N CYS A 135 6.39 -2.65 -14.32
CA CYS A 135 5.57 -3.06 -13.20
C CYS A 135 6.09 -2.67 -11.81
N GLY A 136 7.14 -1.84 -11.72
CA GLY A 136 7.58 -1.23 -10.47
C GLY A 136 6.69 -0.07 -10.00
N ALA A 137 7.15 0.60 -8.95
CA ALA A 137 6.57 1.82 -8.41
C ALA A 137 7.67 2.85 -8.16
N LEU A 138 7.28 4.12 -8.05
CA LEU A 138 8.22 5.22 -7.78
C LEU A 138 7.78 6.00 -6.55
N ALA A 139 8.52 5.84 -5.46
CA ALA A 139 8.41 6.70 -4.30
C ALA A 139 9.44 7.85 -4.40
N ALA A 140 9.10 8.99 -3.80
CA ALA A 140 10.03 10.10 -3.69
C ALA A 140 9.69 11.00 -2.51
N HIS A 141 10.70 11.68 -1.97
CA HIS A 141 10.56 12.51 -0.78
C HIS A 141 11.57 13.66 -0.80
N LEU A 142 11.12 14.86 -0.43
CA LEU A 142 12.02 15.98 -0.17
C LEU A 142 12.60 15.87 1.24
N VAL A 143 13.91 15.65 1.35
CA VAL A 143 14.59 15.48 2.63
C VAL A 143 14.75 16.84 3.32
N GLY A 144 14.25 16.93 4.55
CA GLY A 144 14.24 18.18 5.30
C GLY A 144 15.63 18.73 5.68
N PRO A 145 15.71 20.05 5.94
CA PRO A 145 14.57 20.96 6.14
C PRO A 145 13.96 21.48 4.83
N CYS A 146 12.63 21.58 4.77
CA CYS A 146 11.86 22.13 3.64
C CYS A 146 11.22 23.49 4.02
N PRO A 147 11.99 24.59 4.01
CA PRO A 147 11.53 25.88 4.54
C PRO A 147 10.42 26.52 3.70
N VAL A 148 10.38 26.20 2.41
CA VAL A 148 9.31 26.59 1.48
C VAL A 148 8.70 25.30 0.94
N PRO A 149 7.38 25.11 1.04
CA PRO A 149 6.74 23.90 0.54
C PRO A 149 6.82 23.82 -1.00
N ALA A 150 7.06 22.62 -1.50
CA ALA A 150 7.09 22.28 -2.92
C ALA A 150 6.20 21.07 -3.19
N THR A 151 5.97 20.74 -4.45
CA THR A 151 5.23 19.55 -4.90
C THR A 151 6.12 18.68 -5.76
N LEU A 152 5.82 17.38 -5.78
CA LEU A 152 6.47 16.39 -6.64
C LEU A 152 5.48 15.95 -7.72
N ASN A 153 5.74 16.26 -8.99
CA ASN A 153 4.86 15.93 -10.10
C ASN A 153 5.48 14.81 -10.93
N LEU A 154 4.81 13.66 -11.01
CA LEU A 154 5.28 12.50 -11.76
C LEU A 154 4.60 12.41 -13.12
N TYR A 155 5.39 12.45 -14.17
CA TYR A 155 4.97 12.30 -15.56
C TYR A 155 5.41 10.94 -16.11
N ASN A 156 4.51 10.31 -16.86
CA ASN A 156 4.81 9.07 -17.56
C ASN A 156 5.63 9.31 -18.85
N PRO A 157 6.09 8.25 -19.55
CA PRO A 157 6.89 8.39 -20.77
C PRO A 157 6.20 9.12 -21.94
N GLU A 158 4.86 9.26 -21.89
CA GLU A 158 4.09 10.06 -22.85
C GLU A 158 3.92 11.53 -22.45
N GLY A 159 4.48 11.96 -21.32
CA GLY A 159 4.38 13.32 -20.79
C GLY A 159 3.05 13.63 -20.10
N VAL A 160 2.32 12.62 -19.66
CA VAL A 160 1.06 12.76 -18.91
C VAL A 160 1.36 12.77 -17.41
N LEU A 161 0.87 13.78 -16.70
CA LEU A 161 0.90 13.82 -15.24
C LEU A 161 -0.02 12.74 -14.67
N ILE A 162 0.54 11.79 -13.92
CA ILE A 162 -0.19 10.62 -13.41
C ILE A 162 -0.24 10.57 -11.88
N ALA A 163 0.70 11.22 -11.18
CA ALA A 163 0.70 11.30 -9.72
C ALA A 163 1.32 12.62 -9.23
N VAL A 164 0.89 13.05 -8.04
CA VAL A 164 1.37 14.27 -7.38
C VAL A 164 1.63 13.98 -5.91
N GLY A 165 2.84 14.27 -5.45
CA GLY A 165 3.22 14.32 -4.05
C GLY A 165 3.07 15.74 -3.49
N ALA A 166 2.47 15.84 -2.31
CA ALA A 166 2.15 17.12 -1.67
C ALA A 166 2.97 17.32 -0.38
N PRO A 167 3.22 18.57 0.05
CA PRO A 167 3.85 18.86 1.32
C PRO A 167 3.06 18.28 2.50
N GLU A 168 3.76 17.62 3.41
CA GLU A 168 3.22 17.18 4.69
C GLU A 168 3.29 18.27 5.77
N ALA A 169 3.07 17.89 7.03
CA ALA A 169 3.02 18.82 8.16
C ALA A 169 4.36 19.51 8.47
N ASP A 170 5.47 18.92 8.06
CA ASP A 170 6.82 19.49 8.14
C ASP A 170 7.21 20.34 6.91
N GLY A 171 6.32 20.42 5.92
CA GLY A 171 6.52 21.17 4.67
C GLY A 171 7.26 20.39 3.58
N CYS A 172 7.71 19.17 3.87
CA CYS A 172 8.40 18.31 2.91
C CYS A 172 7.40 17.51 2.08
N ALA A 173 7.60 17.48 0.76
CA ALA A 173 6.72 16.77 -0.14
C ALA A 173 7.03 15.27 -0.16
N VAL A 174 5.98 14.46 -0.15
CA VAL A 174 6.09 13.01 -0.26
C VAL A 174 5.21 12.54 -1.43
N LEU A 175 5.81 11.77 -2.33
CA LEU A 175 5.13 10.96 -3.33
C LEU A 175 5.11 9.51 -2.81
N ASP A 176 4.02 9.16 -2.13
CA ASP A 176 3.77 7.81 -1.63
C ASP A 176 2.90 7.05 -2.64
N PRO A 177 3.40 5.97 -3.29
CA PRO A 177 2.61 5.22 -4.26
C PRO A 177 1.39 4.50 -3.66
N ALA A 178 1.34 4.28 -2.33
CA ALA A 178 0.12 3.77 -1.68
C ALA A 178 -1.00 4.82 -1.64
N ALA A 179 -0.64 6.10 -1.47
CA ALA A 179 -1.59 7.22 -1.48
C ALA A 179 -1.86 7.75 -2.90
N ALA A 180 -0.91 7.55 -3.82
CA ALA A 180 -0.96 8.00 -5.20
C ALA A 180 -0.79 6.81 -6.17
N PRO A 181 -1.87 6.03 -6.42
CA PRO A 181 -1.79 4.76 -7.16
C PRO A 181 -1.31 4.92 -8.61
N GLY A 182 -1.33 6.14 -9.16
CA GLY A 182 -0.72 6.43 -10.45
C GLY A 182 0.79 6.14 -10.47
N ALA A 183 1.49 6.27 -9.36
CA ALA A 183 2.92 6.00 -9.23
C ALA A 183 3.27 4.49 -9.12
N ARG A 184 2.28 3.61 -9.33
CA ARG A 184 2.44 2.14 -9.37
C ARG A 184 2.34 1.61 -10.80
N PHE A 185 2.84 0.40 -11.01
CA PHE A 185 2.77 -0.32 -12.29
C PHE A 185 3.42 0.45 -13.43
N THR A 186 4.66 0.89 -13.20
CA THR A 186 5.42 1.68 -14.16
C THR A 186 5.56 0.94 -15.48
N ALA A 187 5.25 1.61 -16.58
CA ALA A 187 5.49 1.10 -17.92
C ALA A 187 6.97 1.26 -18.30
N GLU A 188 7.40 0.52 -19.32
CA GLU A 188 8.73 0.69 -19.91
C GLU A 188 8.88 2.12 -20.44
N GLY A 189 10.00 2.76 -20.11
CA GLY A 189 10.35 4.08 -20.63
C GLY A 189 10.94 4.99 -19.57
N ASP A 190 11.19 6.22 -19.99
CA ASP A 190 11.75 7.27 -19.15
C ASP A 190 10.61 8.07 -18.52
N TRP A 191 10.54 8.03 -17.19
CA TRP A 191 9.61 8.77 -16.37
C TRP A 191 10.26 10.06 -15.91
N ALA A 192 9.48 11.13 -15.72
CA ALA A 192 10.01 12.40 -15.22
C ALA A 192 9.35 12.77 -13.90
N LEU A 193 10.17 12.97 -12.86
CA LEU A 193 9.75 13.49 -11.57
C LEU A 193 10.19 14.95 -11.47
N CYS A 194 9.23 15.87 -11.35
CA CYS A 194 9.50 17.29 -11.31
C CYS A 194 9.21 17.90 -9.94
N VAL A 195 10.14 18.69 -9.42
CA VAL A 195 9.95 19.50 -8.22
C VAL A 195 9.44 20.87 -8.65
N GLU A 196 8.34 21.32 -8.03
CA GLU A 196 7.75 22.63 -8.30
C GLU A 196 7.45 23.34 -6.99
N GLY A 197 7.80 24.62 -6.86
CA GLY A 197 7.42 25.41 -5.69
C GLY A 197 5.90 25.48 -5.56
N LEU A 198 5.36 25.33 -4.34
CA LEU A 198 3.92 25.35 -4.14
C LEU A 198 3.36 26.73 -4.54
N LEU A 199 2.45 26.75 -5.51
CA LEU A 199 1.93 27.97 -6.16
C LEU A 199 2.97 28.78 -6.97
N GLY A 200 4.09 28.15 -7.35
CA GLY A 200 5.17 28.77 -8.13
C GLY A 200 6.08 29.69 -7.30
N GLU A 201 6.10 29.52 -5.98
CA GLU A 201 7.01 30.23 -5.09
C GLU A 201 8.46 29.75 -5.26
N ALA A 202 9.42 30.64 -5.01
CA ALA A 202 10.83 30.27 -5.03
C ALA A 202 11.19 29.35 -3.84
N VAL A 203 11.96 28.30 -4.11
CA VAL A 203 12.45 27.34 -3.11
C VAL A 203 13.98 27.48 -3.06
N PRO A 204 14.55 28.05 -1.99
CA PRO A 204 15.99 28.37 -1.96
C PRO A 204 16.90 27.15 -1.93
N PHE A 205 16.37 25.99 -1.57
CA PHE A 205 17.06 24.71 -1.56
C PHE A 205 16.05 23.57 -1.38
N TYR A 206 16.29 22.45 -2.05
CA TYR A 206 15.67 21.16 -1.78
C TYR A 206 16.69 20.03 -1.93
N ALA A 207 16.44 18.92 -1.24
CA ALA A 207 17.13 17.65 -1.43
C ALA A 207 16.08 16.60 -1.80
N LEU A 208 16.13 16.07 -3.02
CA LEU A 208 15.19 15.09 -3.54
C LEU A 208 15.77 13.68 -3.43
N GLU A 209 15.11 12.84 -2.65
CA GLU A 209 15.36 11.40 -2.60
C GLU A 209 14.32 10.68 -3.46
N ILE A 210 14.80 9.77 -4.32
CA ILE A 210 13.98 8.98 -5.25
C ILE A 210 14.22 7.50 -4.97
N GLU A 211 13.16 6.73 -4.86
CA GLU A 211 13.19 5.30 -4.57
C GLU A 211 12.32 4.52 -5.57
N PRO A 212 12.92 3.93 -6.62
CA PRO A 212 12.26 2.93 -7.43
C PRO A 212 12.06 1.66 -6.61
N ILE A 213 10.83 1.13 -6.62
CA ILE A 213 10.44 -0.07 -5.88
C ILE A 213 10.07 -1.14 -6.91
N SER A 214 10.69 -2.31 -6.82
CA SER A 214 10.36 -3.46 -7.69
C SER A 214 9.06 -4.10 -7.23
N ALA A 215 8.25 -4.62 -8.17
CA ALA A 215 7.06 -5.42 -7.85
C ALA A 215 7.38 -6.65 -6.99
N ALA A 216 8.63 -7.15 -7.05
CA ALA A 216 9.08 -8.28 -6.25
C ALA A 216 9.50 -7.91 -4.82
N ASP A 217 9.53 -6.62 -4.45
CA ASP A 217 9.85 -6.19 -3.10
C ASP A 217 8.63 -6.37 -2.18
N ALA A 218 8.86 -6.85 -0.95
CA ALA A 218 7.81 -6.99 0.05
C ALA A 218 7.25 -5.63 0.52
N THR A 219 7.92 -4.52 0.21
CA THR A 219 7.45 -3.15 0.46
C THR A 219 6.63 -2.58 -0.69
N PHE A 220 6.44 -3.31 -1.78
CA PHE A 220 5.68 -2.85 -2.93
C PHE A 220 4.23 -2.51 -2.51
N PRO A 221 3.76 -1.27 -2.75
CA PRO A 221 2.51 -0.78 -2.18
C PRO A 221 1.29 -1.29 -2.96
N MET A 222 0.79 -2.47 -2.62
CA MET A 222 -0.40 -3.09 -3.22
C MET A 222 -1.63 -2.96 -2.32
N ASP A 223 -2.79 -2.76 -2.94
CA ASP A 223 -4.09 -2.93 -2.28
C ASP A 223 -4.66 -4.33 -2.55
N GLU A 224 -5.61 -4.82 -1.75
CA GLU A 224 -6.24 -6.15 -1.93
C GLU A 224 -6.88 -6.37 -3.32
N GLY A 225 -7.20 -5.29 -4.04
CA GLY A 225 -7.74 -5.38 -5.40
C GLY A 225 -6.68 -5.37 -6.50
N ASP A 226 -5.41 -5.14 -6.18
CA ASP A 226 -4.30 -5.18 -7.13
C ASP A 226 -3.67 -6.59 -7.21
N ASP A 227 -3.85 -7.41 -6.18
CA ASP A 227 -3.41 -8.82 -6.05
C ASP A 227 -4.57 -9.69 -5.48
N PRO A 228 -5.62 -9.96 -6.28
CA PRO A 228 -6.77 -10.81 -5.92
C PRO A 228 -6.44 -12.25 -5.53
N ASP A 229 -5.39 -12.87 -6.09
CA ASP A 229 -5.04 -14.26 -5.82
C ASP A 229 -4.09 -14.43 -4.61
N GLY A 230 -3.46 -13.33 -4.18
CA GLY A 230 -2.69 -13.21 -2.95
C GLY A 230 -1.29 -13.85 -3.04
N ASP A 231 -0.75 -14.00 -4.24
CA ASP A 231 0.57 -14.60 -4.47
C ASP A 231 1.73 -13.62 -4.17
N GLY A 232 1.41 -12.34 -4.00
CA GLY A 232 2.35 -11.26 -3.72
C GLY A 232 2.86 -10.55 -4.98
N ARG A 233 2.23 -10.76 -6.13
CA ARG A 233 2.43 -10.00 -7.37
C ARG A 233 1.11 -9.36 -7.79
N PRO A 234 1.14 -8.13 -8.31
CA PRO A 234 -0.07 -7.54 -8.84
C PRO A 234 -0.49 -8.22 -10.14
N ASP A 235 -1.77 -8.54 -10.30
CA ASP A 235 -2.38 -9.16 -11.49
C ASP A 235 -2.02 -8.49 -12.81
N ARG A 236 -1.95 -7.16 -12.79
CA ARG A 236 -1.59 -6.35 -13.96
C ARG A 236 -0.15 -6.61 -14.47
N CYS A 237 0.62 -7.28 -13.63
CA CYS A 237 2.04 -7.52 -13.70
C CYS A 237 2.39 -8.99 -13.49
N ASP A 238 1.37 -9.85 -13.43
CA ASP A 238 1.48 -11.30 -13.44
C ASP A 238 1.15 -11.84 -14.83
N ASP A 239 1.88 -12.89 -15.22
CA ASP A 239 1.64 -13.65 -16.44
C ASP A 239 0.77 -14.91 -16.14
N ASP A 240 0.41 -15.15 -14.88
CA ASP A 240 -0.44 -16.22 -14.33
C ASP A 240 -1.33 -15.61 -13.25
N ARG A 241 -2.34 -14.86 -13.68
CA ARG A 241 -3.06 -13.89 -12.84
C ARG A 241 -3.97 -14.52 -11.78
N ASP A 242 -4.31 -15.80 -11.90
CA ASP A 242 -5.09 -16.52 -10.90
C ASP A 242 -4.27 -17.57 -10.12
N GLY A 243 -2.95 -17.57 -10.34
CA GLY A 243 -1.96 -18.29 -9.55
C GLY A 243 -2.08 -19.81 -9.64
N ASP A 244 -2.67 -20.32 -10.72
CA ASP A 244 -2.99 -21.73 -10.87
C ASP A 244 -1.87 -22.54 -11.56
N GLY A 245 -0.88 -21.85 -12.13
CA GLY A 245 0.26 -22.44 -12.84
C GLY A 245 0.12 -22.49 -14.36
N VAL A 246 -1.00 -22.02 -14.92
CA VAL A 246 -1.27 -21.85 -16.35
C VAL A 246 -1.12 -20.37 -16.69
N LEU A 247 -0.22 -20.06 -17.62
CA LEU A 247 -0.01 -18.67 -18.02
C LEU A 247 -1.26 -18.11 -18.71
N ASP A 248 -1.58 -16.83 -18.51
CA ASP A 248 -2.70 -16.07 -19.12
C ASP A 248 -2.84 -16.27 -20.64
N VAL A 249 -1.73 -16.54 -21.34
CA VAL A 249 -1.69 -16.76 -22.79
C VAL A 249 -2.15 -18.14 -23.23
N ASP A 250 -2.07 -19.09 -22.31
CA ASP A 250 -2.46 -20.50 -22.46
C ASP A 250 -3.75 -20.80 -21.65
N ASP A 251 -4.31 -19.79 -20.97
CA ASP A 251 -5.53 -19.82 -20.17
C ASP A 251 -6.72 -19.15 -20.90
N ASN A 252 -7.84 -19.86 -21.01
CA ASN A 252 -9.10 -19.37 -21.59
C ASN A 252 -10.07 -18.75 -20.55
N CYS A 253 -9.68 -18.74 -19.28
CA CYS A 253 -10.22 -17.98 -18.17
C CYS A 253 -9.10 -17.40 -17.27
N PRO A 254 -8.28 -16.42 -17.73
CA PRO A 254 -7.10 -15.92 -17.02
C PRO A 254 -7.33 -15.23 -15.66
N ASP A 255 -8.56 -15.21 -15.14
CA ASP A 255 -8.89 -14.59 -13.85
C ASP A 255 -9.56 -15.63 -12.92
N VAL A 256 -9.59 -16.92 -13.31
CA VAL A 256 -10.34 -17.98 -12.63
C VAL A 256 -9.54 -19.27 -12.59
N SER A 257 -8.91 -19.49 -11.44
CA SER A 257 -8.03 -20.64 -11.19
C SER A 257 -8.63 -21.98 -11.64
N ASN A 258 -7.88 -22.64 -12.51
CA ASN A 258 -8.01 -24.02 -12.96
C ASN A 258 -7.78 -25.04 -11.86
N GLY A 259 -7.42 -24.67 -10.63
CA GLY A 259 -7.20 -25.66 -9.58
C GLY A 259 -6.06 -26.66 -9.83
N PRO A 260 -5.79 -27.59 -8.89
CA PRO A 260 -4.66 -28.51 -9.04
C PRO A 260 -4.78 -29.48 -10.23
N ASP A 261 -3.73 -29.49 -11.06
CA ASP A 261 -3.41 -30.30 -12.26
C ASP A 261 -3.82 -31.78 -12.32
N THR A 262 -4.21 -32.41 -11.20
CA THR A 262 -4.53 -33.84 -11.17
C THR A 262 -5.71 -34.12 -10.27
N GLY A 263 -6.85 -34.47 -10.87
CA GLY A 263 -7.98 -35.00 -10.13
C GLY A 263 -7.72 -36.39 -9.51
N PRO A 264 -8.58 -36.85 -8.59
CA PRO A 264 -9.48 -36.05 -7.76
C PRO A 264 -8.72 -35.37 -6.62
N LEU A 265 -9.29 -34.29 -6.07
CA LEU A 265 -8.83 -33.68 -4.83
C LEU A 265 -8.80 -34.73 -3.70
N SER A 266 -8.00 -34.49 -2.66
CA SER A 266 -7.94 -35.40 -1.52
C SER A 266 -7.96 -34.64 -0.20
N PRO A 267 -8.40 -35.27 0.91
CA PRO A 267 -8.11 -34.75 2.24
C PRO A 267 -6.60 -34.57 2.42
N ASP A 268 -6.21 -33.70 3.35
CA ASP A 268 -4.80 -33.54 3.69
C ASP A 268 -4.21 -34.77 4.40
N GLY A 269 -2.92 -34.71 4.77
CA GLY A 269 -2.25 -35.81 5.47
C GLY A 269 -2.83 -36.14 6.85
N GLU A 270 -3.64 -35.25 7.43
CA GLU A 270 -4.36 -35.43 8.69
C GLU A 270 -5.88 -35.62 8.49
N GLY A 271 -6.31 -35.84 7.25
CA GLY A 271 -7.69 -36.13 6.85
C GLY A 271 -8.61 -34.92 6.77
N PHE A 272 -8.10 -33.69 6.95
CA PHE A 272 -8.92 -32.48 6.87
C PHE A 272 -9.32 -32.17 5.43
N LEU A 273 -10.58 -31.79 5.29
CA LEU A 273 -11.19 -31.35 4.05
C LEU A 273 -10.95 -29.84 3.93
N ARG A 274 -10.12 -29.43 2.96
CA ARG A 274 -9.66 -28.04 2.82
C ARG A 274 -10.13 -27.35 1.54
N SER A 275 -10.83 -28.08 0.67
CA SER A 275 -11.30 -27.61 -0.62
C SER A 275 -12.81 -27.67 -0.64
N TRP A 276 -13.45 -26.52 -0.81
CA TRP A 276 -14.89 -26.38 -0.69
C TRP A 276 -15.43 -25.46 -1.78
N LEU A 277 -16.66 -25.70 -2.21
CA LEU A 277 -17.51 -24.63 -2.68
C LEU A 277 -18.03 -23.88 -1.46
N ALA A 278 -18.10 -22.55 -1.52
CA ALA A 278 -18.61 -21.74 -0.43
C ALA A 278 -19.56 -20.65 -0.92
N ALA A 279 -20.58 -20.34 -0.11
CA ALA A 279 -21.56 -19.31 -0.40
C ALA A 279 -21.99 -18.58 0.87
N GLY A 280 -22.03 -17.26 0.80
CA GLY A 280 -22.28 -16.35 1.93
C GLY A 280 -21.21 -15.26 2.01
N PRO A 281 -21.06 -14.58 3.16
CA PRO A 281 -21.83 -14.73 4.39
C PRO A 281 -23.27 -14.20 4.29
N TYR A 282 -24.24 -14.99 4.75
CA TYR A 282 -25.60 -14.55 4.97
C TYR A 282 -25.77 -13.93 6.35
N THR A 283 -26.76 -13.06 6.50
CA THR A 283 -27.12 -12.50 7.81
C THR A 283 -27.78 -13.57 8.68
N GLY A 284 -27.14 -13.91 9.80
CA GLY A 284 -27.67 -14.86 10.78
C GLY A 284 -28.76 -14.25 11.69
N ARG A 285 -29.38 -15.08 12.54
CA ARG A 285 -30.37 -14.62 13.53
C ARG A 285 -29.82 -14.61 14.95
N SER A 286 -29.66 -13.42 15.54
CA SER A 286 -29.21 -13.30 16.92
C SER A 286 -30.17 -13.99 17.89
N SER A 287 -29.64 -14.85 18.75
CA SER A 287 -30.43 -15.61 19.72
C SER A 287 -29.66 -15.82 21.01
N ALA A 288 -30.27 -15.46 22.14
CA ALA A 288 -29.71 -15.67 23.47
C ALA A 288 -29.83 -17.12 23.97
N ASP A 289 -30.68 -17.94 23.32
CA ASP A 289 -31.06 -19.27 23.79
C ASP A 289 -30.52 -20.41 22.91
N THR A 290 -30.01 -20.10 21.72
CA THR A 290 -29.50 -21.10 20.76
C THR A 290 -28.49 -20.50 19.81
N CYS A 291 -27.56 -21.34 19.37
CA CYS A 291 -26.62 -21.03 18.30
C CYS A 291 -26.87 -21.84 17.03
N LEU A 292 -28.09 -22.38 16.85
CA LEU A 292 -28.44 -23.05 15.60
C LEU A 292 -28.41 -22.06 14.43
N PRO A 293 -27.92 -22.48 13.25
CA PRO A 293 -28.15 -21.74 12.02
C PRO A 293 -29.64 -21.50 11.77
N THR A 294 -29.96 -20.49 10.95
CA THR A 294 -31.33 -20.18 10.55
C THR A 294 -32.00 -21.40 9.92
N ALA A 295 -33.30 -21.54 10.16
CA ALA A 295 -34.12 -22.57 9.52
C ALA A 295 -34.60 -22.14 8.12
N ASP A 296 -34.12 -21.01 7.61
CA ASP A 296 -34.45 -20.52 6.27
C ASP A 296 -33.53 -21.24 5.27
N ASP A 297 -34.08 -21.64 4.13
CA ASP A 297 -33.33 -22.14 2.98
C ASP A 297 -32.72 -20.95 2.21
N LEU A 298 -31.39 -20.89 2.14
CA LEU A 298 -30.66 -19.72 1.62
C LEU A 298 -29.92 -20.00 0.31
N VAL A 299 -29.63 -21.26 0.01
CA VAL A 299 -28.87 -21.67 -1.20
C VAL A 299 -29.72 -22.44 -2.22
N GLY A 300 -31.05 -22.32 -2.13
CA GLY A 300 -31.99 -22.96 -3.05
C GLY A 300 -33.43 -22.90 -2.53
N GLU A 301 -34.32 -23.68 -3.16
CA GLU A 301 -35.69 -23.89 -2.62
C GLU A 301 -35.69 -24.81 -1.38
N ASP A 302 -34.66 -25.65 -1.25
CA ASP A 302 -34.44 -26.59 -0.15
C ASP A 302 -32.93 -26.80 -0.03
N ASP A 303 -32.34 -26.37 1.09
CA ASP A 303 -30.89 -26.49 1.33
C ASP A 303 -30.42 -27.96 1.30
N ALA A 304 -31.25 -28.88 1.80
CA ALA A 304 -30.93 -30.30 1.82
C ALA A 304 -30.83 -30.87 0.40
N ALA A 305 -31.65 -30.36 -0.53
CA ALA A 305 -31.66 -30.82 -1.91
C ALA A 305 -30.64 -30.11 -2.82
N ALA A 306 -30.01 -29.02 -2.36
CA ALA A 306 -29.05 -28.26 -3.16
C ALA A 306 -27.88 -29.15 -3.65
N ARG A 307 -27.46 -28.95 -4.89
CA ARG A 307 -26.32 -29.64 -5.53
C ARG A 307 -25.50 -28.61 -6.30
N PRO A 308 -24.77 -27.73 -5.59
CA PRO A 308 -24.11 -26.61 -6.22
C PRO A 308 -22.91 -27.05 -7.05
N ALA A 309 -22.69 -26.35 -8.15
CA ALA A 309 -21.44 -26.25 -8.90
C ALA A 309 -20.81 -24.86 -8.69
N LEU A 310 -19.57 -24.69 -9.14
CA LEU A 310 -18.91 -23.38 -9.16
C LEU A 310 -19.70 -22.41 -10.04
N GLY A 311 -19.89 -21.17 -9.58
CA GLY A 311 -20.63 -20.13 -10.29
C GLY A 311 -22.16 -20.21 -10.16
N ASP A 312 -22.71 -21.30 -9.62
CA ASP A 312 -24.15 -21.41 -9.40
C ASP A 312 -24.67 -20.32 -8.46
N ALA A 313 -25.89 -19.85 -8.71
CA ALA A 313 -26.55 -18.90 -7.83
C ALA A 313 -26.84 -19.50 -6.44
N ALA A 314 -26.57 -18.72 -5.40
CA ALA A 314 -26.75 -19.05 -4.00
C ALA A 314 -27.50 -17.90 -3.30
N GLY A 315 -28.80 -17.79 -3.54
CA GLY A 315 -29.59 -16.65 -3.06
C GLY A 315 -29.12 -15.33 -3.68
N GLU A 316 -28.54 -14.44 -2.87
CA GLU A 316 -27.95 -13.16 -3.33
C GLU A 316 -26.45 -13.27 -3.67
N PHE A 317 -25.84 -14.43 -3.42
CA PHE A 317 -24.44 -14.73 -3.71
C PHE A 317 -24.33 -15.75 -4.85
N VAL A 318 -23.10 -16.14 -5.15
CA VAL A 318 -22.75 -17.25 -6.04
C VAL A 318 -21.85 -18.23 -5.27
N TRP A 319 -21.85 -19.50 -5.68
CA TRP A 319 -20.93 -20.49 -5.14
C TRP A 319 -19.52 -20.27 -5.71
N THR A 320 -18.55 -20.01 -4.83
CA THR A 320 -17.14 -19.83 -5.21
C THR A 320 -16.28 -20.96 -4.67
N ALA A 321 -15.10 -21.17 -5.25
CA ALA A 321 -14.12 -22.08 -4.66
C ALA A 321 -13.48 -21.44 -3.42
N LEU A 322 -13.23 -22.25 -2.40
CA LEU A 322 -12.59 -21.86 -1.16
C LEU A 322 -11.51 -22.88 -0.79
N TRP A 323 -10.27 -22.40 -0.69
CA TRP A 323 -9.08 -23.20 -0.46
C TRP A 323 -8.44 -22.82 0.88
N SER A 324 -8.53 -23.69 1.88
CA SER A 324 -7.85 -23.42 3.15
C SER A 324 -6.39 -23.89 3.12
N GLY A 325 -5.47 -22.95 3.40
CA GLY A 325 -4.05 -23.26 3.63
C GLY A 325 -3.79 -24.06 4.91
N THR A 326 -4.76 -24.14 5.83
CA THR A 326 -4.63 -24.82 7.13
C THR A 326 -5.70 -25.89 7.34
N SER A 327 -5.62 -26.67 8.42
CA SER A 327 -6.66 -27.63 8.78
C SER A 327 -7.99 -26.98 9.19
N ARG A 328 -7.98 -25.69 9.54
CA ARG A 328 -9.17 -24.88 9.86
C ARG A 328 -9.61 -24.11 8.62
N ILE A 329 -10.90 -24.14 8.33
CA ILE A 329 -11.52 -23.23 7.36
C ILE A 329 -11.74 -21.90 8.08
N GLU A 330 -11.11 -20.82 7.61
CA GLU A 330 -11.03 -19.51 8.29
C GLU A 330 -11.91 -18.47 7.61
N TYR A 331 -13.23 -18.60 7.78
CA TYR A 331 -14.20 -17.72 7.13
C TYR A 331 -14.00 -16.22 7.41
N LEU A 332 -13.42 -15.85 8.55
CA LEU A 332 -13.15 -14.44 8.86
C LEU A 332 -12.06 -13.84 7.96
N THR A 333 -11.06 -14.63 7.59
CA THR A 333 -10.00 -14.20 6.66
C THR A 333 -10.56 -14.16 5.25
N ASP A 334 -11.28 -15.21 4.84
CA ASP A 334 -11.75 -15.37 3.46
C ASP A 334 -12.89 -14.38 3.09
N TYR A 335 -13.70 -13.94 4.07
CA TYR A 335 -14.84 -13.04 3.85
C TYR A 335 -14.71 -11.67 4.53
N GLY A 336 -13.60 -11.40 5.23
CA GLY A 336 -13.34 -10.14 5.92
C GLY A 336 -14.28 -9.84 7.10
N GLY A 337 -14.40 -8.55 7.44
CA GLY A 337 -15.02 -8.04 8.67
C GLY A 337 -16.55 -8.03 8.73
N VAL A 338 -17.25 -9.04 8.20
CA VAL A 338 -18.72 -9.08 8.19
C VAL A 338 -19.29 -9.18 9.60
N SER A 339 -20.23 -8.30 9.95
CA SER A 339 -20.79 -8.25 11.31
C SER A 339 -21.58 -9.52 11.64
N ALA A 340 -21.27 -10.14 12.79
CA ALA A 340 -22.10 -11.21 13.34
C ALA A 340 -23.48 -10.66 13.82
N PRO A 341 -24.54 -11.48 13.84
CA PRO A 341 -24.56 -12.91 13.51
C PRO A 341 -24.51 -13.19 12.00
N ARG A 342 -23.83 -14.26 11.60
CA ARG A 342 -23.52 -14.60 10.20
C ARG A 342 -23.53 -16.10 9.95
N GLU A 343 -23.78 -16.49 8.70
CA GLU A 343 -23.89 -17.88 8.25
C GLU A 343 -23.17 -18.08 6.92
N VAL A 344 -22.49 -19.21 6.76
CA VAL A 344 -21.88 -19.60 5.48
C VAL A 344 -22.22 -21.03 5.18
N TYR A 345 -22.41 -21.31 3.90
CA TYR A 345 -22.52 -22.65 3.39
C TYR A 345 -21.19 -23.07 2.79
N THR A 346 -20.75 -24.28 3.09
CA THR A 346 -19.65 -24.93 2.39
C THR A 346 -20.11 -26.30 1.91
N ALA A 347 -19.81 -26.64 0.66
CA ALA A 347 -20.19 -27.91 0.04
C ALA A 347 -19.00 -28.53 -0.71
N LEU A 348 -18.95 -29.85 -0.74
CA LEU A 348 -18.08 -30.61 -1.62
C LEU A 348 -18.72 -31.94 -1.96
N TYR A 349 -18.15 -32.60 -2.96
CA TYR A 349 -18.49 -33.96 -3.33
C TYR A 349 -17.34 -34.86 -2.91
N LEU A 350 -17.67 -35.97 -2.26
CA LEU A 350 -16.72 -36.97 -1.81
C LEU A 350 -17.10 -38.32 -2.38
N ARG A 351 -16.10 -39.12 -2.72
CA ARG A 351 -16.28 -40.47 -3.22
C ARG A 351 -15.38 -41.46 -2.50
N ASP A 352 -16.03 -42.55 -2.13
CA ASP A 352 -15.39 -43.78 -1.74
C ASP A 352 -15.70 -44.83 -2.82
N PRO A 353 -14.71 -45.63 -3.28
CA PRO A 353 -14.98 -46.70 -4.25
C PRO A 353 -15.97 -47.76 -3.74
N ALA A 354 -16.13 -47.91 -2.43
CA ALA A 354 -17.06 -48.86 -1.82
C ALA A 354 -17.84 -48.23 -0.66
N ALA A 355 -18.94 -48.85 -0.27
CA ALA A 355 -19.65 -48.42 0.92
C ALA A 355 -18.77 -48.60 2.16
N ARG A 356 -18.61 -47.53 2.95
CA ARG A 356 -17.80 -47.49 4.17
C ARG A 356 -18.52 -46.71 5.26
N THR A 357 -18.54 -47.22 6.48
CA THR A 357 -19.05 -46.50 7.65
C THR A 357 -17.89 -45.76 8.30
N LEU A 358 -18.03 -44.46 8.46
CA LEU A 358 -17.01 -43.56 8.99
C LEU A 358 -17.62 -42.67 10.08
N THR A 359 -16.77 -41.98 10.81
CA THR A 359 -17.19 -40.90 11.71
C THR A 359 -16.93 -39.58 11.02
N LEU A 360 -17.98 -38.79 10.79
CA LEU A 360 -17.85 -37.38 10.42
C LEU A 360 -17.52 -36.59 11.68
N ALA A 361 -16.40 -35.87 11.67
CA ALA A 361 -15.92 -35.07 12.79
C ALA A 361 -15.90 -33.58 12.38
N LEU A 362 -16.62 -32.75 13.14
CA LEU A 362 -16.77 -31.32 12.91
C LEU A 362 -16.31 -30.50 14.11
N GLY A 363 -15.86 -29.28 13.83
CA GLY A 363 -15.43 -28.29 14.81
C GLY A 363 -15.86 -26.87 14.47
N PRO A 364 -17.17 -26.59 14.29
CA PRO A 364 -17.67 -25.25 13.99
C PRO A 364 -17.48 -24.31 15.19
N ASP A 365 -17.45 -23.00 14.92
CA ASP A 365 -17.33 -22.00 15.99
C ASP A 365 -18.54 -22.05 16.91
N ASP A 366 -19.71 -21.68 16.41
CA ASP A 366 -20.96 -21.83 17.12
C ASP A 366 -21.76 -23.02 16.56
N GLY A 367 -22.92 -22.79 15.96
CA GLY A 367 -23.73 -23.89 15.44
C GLY A 367 -23.37 -24.30 14.04
N ALA A 368 -23.84 -25.48 13.68
CA ALA A 368 -23.78 -25.97 12.33
C ALA A 368 -24.92 -26.93 12.04
N VAL A 369 -25.29 -27.05 10.77
CA VAL A 369 -26.05 -28.18 10.25
C VAL A 369 -25.19 -28.83 9.17
N ALA A 370 -25.10 -30.16 9.19
CA ALA A 370 -24.40 -30.94 8.18
C ALA A 370 -25.36 -31.88 7.47
N TRP A 371 -25.30 -31.87 6.15
CA TRP A 371 -26.02 -32.77 5.28
C TRP A 371 -25.05 -33.70 4.55
N LEU A 372 -25.37 -34.99 4.54
CA LEU A 372 -24.77 -35.96 3.64
C LEU A 372 -25.85 -36.35 2.62
N ASP A 373 -25.61 -35.99 1.36
CA ASP A 373 -26.64 -35.89 0.32
C ASP A 373 -27.84 -35.06 0.82
N ASP A 374 -29.03 -35.65 0.88
CA ASP A 374 -30.26 -34.97 1.33
C ASP A 374 -30.53 -35.16 2.82
N ALA A 375 -29.71 -35.96 3.52
CA ALA A 375 -29.96 -36.33 4.91
C ALA A 375 -29.20 -35.41 5.86
N VAL A 376 -29.91 -34.76 6.79
CA VAL A 376 -29.27 -34.12 7.95
C VAL A 376 -28.57 -35.19 8.76
N VAL A 377 -27.25 -35.12 8.85
CA VAL A 377 -26.43 -36.05 9.63
C VAL A 377 -25.94 -35.44 10.93
N MET A 378 -25.86 -34.11 11.05
CA MET A 378 -25.45 -33.47 12.31
C MET A 378 -26.12 -32.11 12.48
N GLU A 379 -26.59 -31.83 13.70
CA GLU A 379 -27.03 -30.50 14.13
C GLU A 379 -26.25 -30.12 15.40
N VAL A 380 -25.45 -29.07 15.31
CA VAL A 380 -24.68 -28.51 16.42
C VAL A 380 -25.41 -27.29 16.94
N ASN A 381 -25.88 -27.36 18.18
CA ASN A 381 -26.52 -26.26 18.90
C ASN A 381 -25.69 -25.87 20.13
N GLY A 382 -24.44 -25.48 19.89
CA GLY A 382 -23.58 -24.95 20.93
C GLY A 382 -23.07 -23.57 20.53
N CYS A 383 -22.92 -22.70 21.53
CA CYS A 383 -22.23 -21.43 21.38
C CYS A 383 -20.82 -21.59 21.93
N GLN A 384 -19.81 -21.70 21.07
CA GLN A 384 -18.45 -22.04 21.49
C GLN A 384 -17.38 -21.46 20.56
N GLY A 385 -16.14 -21.90 20.79
CA GLY A 385 -15.01 -21.69 19.89
C GLY A 385 -14.79 -22.91 19.00
N THR A 386 -14.21 -22.73 17.81
CA THR A 386 -13.81 -23.87 16.96
C THR A 386 -12.80 -24.79 17.65
N ASN A 387 -13.03 -26.10 17.63
CA ASN A 387 -12.07 -27.11 18.11
C ASN A 387 -12.09 -28.36 17.21
N VAL A 388 -10.93 -28.97 16.99
CA VAL A 388 -10.80 -30.20 16.20
C VAL A 388 -11.65 -31.34 16.80
N ASP A 389 -12.41 -32.02 15.94
CA ASP A 389 -13.25 -33.19 16.26
C ASP A 389 -14.21 -33.00 17.44
N GLN A 390 -14.67 -31.78 17.67
CA GLN A 390 -15.51 -31.45 18.83
C GLN A 390 -16.86 -32.18 18.81
N PHE A 391 -17.44 -32.32 17.62
CA PHE A 391 -18.70 -33.00 17.40
C PHE A 391 -18.49 -34.12 16.39
N THR A 392 -19.05 -35.30 16.68
CA THR A 392 -18.86 -36.48 15.84
C THR A 392 -20.17 -37.21 15.65
N GLU A 393 -20.40 -37.72 14.44
CA GLU A 393 -21.53 -38.59 14.13
C GLU A 393 -21.08 -39.73 13.22
N VAL A 394 -21.64 -40.92 13.44
CA VAL A 394 -21.36 -42.08 12.59
C VAL A 394 -22.23 -41.99 11.34
N VAL A 395 -21.59 -41.93 10.18
CA VAL A 395 -22.23 -41.82 8.87
C VAL A 395 -21.84 -42.99 7.97
N THR A 396 -22.68 -43.29 6.98
CA THR A 396 -22.40 -44.36 6.00
C THR A 396 -22.28 -43.75 4.62
N LEU A 397 -21.10 -43.90 4.03
CA LEU A 397 -20.91 -43.67 2.61
C LEU A 397 -21.46 -44.88 1.85
N THR A 398 -22.29 -44.65 0.84
CA THR A 398 -22.93 -45.67 0.00
C THR A 398 -22.00 -46.22 -1.07
N GLY A 399 -20.82 -45.61 -1.26
CA GLY A 399 -19.93 -45.84 -2.39
C GLY A 399 -20.39 -45.04 -3.62
N GLY A 400 -19.42 -44.55 -4.40
CA GLY A 400 -19.66 -43.53 -5.42
C GLY A 400 -19.62 -42.11 -4.84
N TRP A 401 -20.02 -41.13 -5.64
CA TRP A 401 -20.05 -39.71 -5.26
C TRP A 401 -21.24 -39.39 -4.37
N GLN A 402 -21.00 -38.60 -3.33
CA GLN A 402 -21.98 -38.07 -2.41
C GLN A 402 -21.63 -36.64 -2.04
N ARG A 403 -22.64 -35.81 -1.74
CA ARG A 403 -22.41 -34.43 -1.29
C ARG A 403 -22.25 -34.38 0.22
N LEU A 404 -21.24 -33.68 0.71
CA LEU A 404 -21.21 -33.14 2.07
C LEU A 404 -21.45 -31.64 2.01
N MET A 405 -22.47 -31.14 2.70
CA MET A 405 -22.69 -29.70 2.85
C MET A 405 -22.79 -29.33 4.33
N LEU A 406 -22.19 -28.21 4.70
CA LEU A 406 -22.22 -27.62 6.03
C LEU A 406 -22.86 -26.23 5.92
N LYS A 407 -23.72 -25.88 6.87
CA LYS A 407 -24.15 -24.51 7.15
C LYS A 407 -23.60 -24.14 8.50
N VAL A 408 -22.61 -23.26 8.56
CA VAL A 408 -21.93 -22.86 9.80
C VAL A 408 -22.40 -21.47 10.22
N TYR A 409 -22.82 -21.36 11.46
CA TYR A 409 -23.32 -20.13 12.08
C TYR A 409 -22.31 -19.59 13.09
N ASP A 410 -22.28 -18.26 13.23
CA ASP A 410 -21.48 -17.55 14.23
C ASP A 410 -22.24 -16.34 14.81
N GLN A 411 -22.20 -16.17 16.13
CA GLN A 411 -22.74 -15.02 16.88
C GLN A 411 -21.70 -13.95 17.18
N GLY A 412 -20.42 -14.23 16.96
CA GLY A 412 -19.34 -13.26 16.99
C GLY A 412 -18.06 -13.79 17.62
N GLY A 413 -16.94 -13.19 17.21
CA GLY A 413 -15.60 -13.61 17.62
C GLY A 413 -14.79 -14.01 16.39
N GLY A 414 -13.99 -15.06 16.53
CA GLY A 414 -13.44 -15.77 15.38
C GLY A 414 -14.58 -16.36 14.54
N TRP A 415 -14.26 -16.89 13.36
CA TRP A 415 -15.25 -17.63 12.59
C TRP A 415 -14.57 -18.67 11.71
N GLY A 416 -14.95 -19.92 11.89
CA GLY A 416 -14.39 -21.01 11.10
C GLY A 416 -15.01 -22.37 11.40
N THR A 417 -14.47 -23.41 10.79
CA THR A 417 -14.81 -24.79 11.11
C THR A 417 -13.67 -25.75 10.81
N TYR A 418 -13.69 -26.92 11.44
CA TYR A 418 -12.91 -28.09 11.06
C TYR A 418 -13.85 -29.16 10.52
N ALA A 419 -13.42 -29.89 9.51
CA ALA A 419 -14.17 -31.03 8.99
C ALA A 419 -13.23 -32.14 8.50
N ARG A 420 -13.45 -33.36 8.97
CA ARG A 420 -12.76 -34.56 8.48
C ARG A 420 -13.58 -35.81 8.69
N PHE A 421 -13.18 -36.89 8.02
CA PHE A 421 -13.66 -38.24 8.31
C PHE A 421 -12.62 -39.03 9.09
N LEU A 422 -13.10 -39.84 10.02
CA LEU A 422 -12.28 -40.75 10.82
C LEU A 422 -12.75 -42.20 10.63
N ASP A 423 -11.81 -43.13 10.51
CA ASP A 423 -12.05 -44.57 10.55
C ASP A 423 -11.45 -45.15 11.83
N GLU A 424 -12.32 -45.61 12.72
CA GLU A 424 -11.96 -46.06 14.08
C GLU A 424 -11.08 -45.04 14.84
N GLY A 425 -11.29 -43.74 14.59
CA GLY A 425 -10.55 -42.63 15.21
C GLY A 425 -9.27 -42.22 14.48
N ASN A 426 -8.92 -42.87 13.38
CA ASN A 426 -7.77 -42.50 12.55
C ASN A 426 -8.22 -41.62 11.38
N PRO A 427 -7.43 -40.61 10.97
CA PRO A 427 -7.72 -39.81 9.78
C PRO A 427 -7.95 -40.62 8.51
N VAL A 428 -8.99 -40.28 7.76
CA VAL A 428 -9.26 -40.81 6.43
C VAL A 428 -8.68 -39.87 5.40
N THR A 429 -7.71 -40.35 4.63
CA THR A 429 -6.98 -39.55 3.63
C THR A 429 -7.15 -40.07 2.20
N ASP A 430 -7.90 -41.15 2.02
CA ASP A 430 -8.06 -41.89 0.76
C ASP A 430 -9.41 -41.63 0.07
N LEU A 431 -10.15 -40.61 0.50
CA LEU A 431 -11.34 -40.15 -0.20
C LEU A 431 -10.95 -39.38 -1.45
N GLU A 432 -11.71 -39.59 -2.52
CA GLU A 432 -11.69 -38.72 -3.70
C GLU A 432 -12.62 -37.54 -3.43
N LEU A 433 -12.17 -36.30 -3.64
CA LEU A 433 -12.95 -35.09 -3.45
C LEU A 433 -13.15 -34.37 -4.79
N SER A 434 -14.20 -33.54 -4.84
CA SER A 434 -14.59 -32.76 -6.00
C SER A 434 -15.43 -31.54 -5.61
N LEU A 435 -15.37 -30.51 -6.43
CA LEU A 435 -16.24 -29.33 -6.36
C LEU A 435 -17.33 -29.32 -7.45
N ASP A 436 -17.50 -30.43 -8.18
CA ASP A 436 -18.47 -30.58 -9.27
C ASP A 436 -19.53 -31.66 -8.94
N PRO A 437 -20.85 -31.34 -9.03
CA PRO A 437 -21.94 -32.31 -8.84
C PRO A 437 -21.90 -33.51 -9.78
N ALA A 438 -21.26 -33.40 -10.96
CA ALA A 438 -21.15 -34.47 -11.94
C ALA A 438 -20.17 -35.58 -11.51
N GLY A 439 -19.33 -35.34 -10.49
CA GLY A 439 -18.44 -36.36 -9.95
C GLY A 439 -16.99 -35.90 -9.91
N ALA A 440 -16.09 -36.56 -10.63
CA ALA A 440 -14.67 -36.21 -10.55
C ALA A 440 -14.46 -34.78 -11.06
N TRP A 441 -13.93 -33.92 -10.19
CA TRP A 441 -13.54 -32.57 -10.59
C TRP A 441 -12.32 -32.68 -11.51
N SER A 442 -12.56 -32.42 -12.79
CA SER A 442 -11.57 -31.87 -13.70
C SER A 442 -12.04 -30.45 -13.88
N PRO A 443 -11.38 -29.46 -13.30
CA PRO A 443 -11.51 -28.09 -13.80
C PRO A 443 -10.98 -28.15 -15.24
N GLY A 444 -11.92 -28.35 -16.15
CA GLY A 444 -11.70 -28.22 -17.55
C GLY A 444 -12.05 -26.79 -17.89
N GLN A 445 -11.16 -26.17 -18.63
CA GLN A 445 -11.35 -25.01 -19.50
C GLN A 445 -12.29 -25.39 -20.66
N ASP A 446 -13.40 -26.08 -20.33
CA ASP A 446 -14.39 -26.53 -21.30
C ASP A 446 -14.90 -25.28 -22.01
N ASP A 447 -14.74 -25.27 -23.33
CA ASP A 447 -15.16 -24.21 -24.23
C ASP A 447 -16.26 -24.84 -25.10
N ALA A 448 -17.46 -24.93 -24.53
CA ALA A 448 -18.53 -25.76 -25.07
C ALA A 448 -19.09 -25.21 -26.39
N ASP A 449 -18.97 -23.90 -26.61
CA ASP A 449 -19.43 -23.24 -27.82
C ASP A 449 -18.30 -22.92 -28.83
N GLY A 450 -17.04 -23.03 -28.41
CA GLY A 450 -15.84 -22.95 -29.24
C GLY A 450 -15.41 -21.51 -29.52
N ASP A 451 -15.78 -20.55 -28.67
CA ASP A 451 -15.47 -19.13 -28.85
C ASP A 451 -14.09 -18.73 -28.30
N GLY A 452 -13.47 -19.63 -27.52
CA GLY A 452 -12.16 -19.48 -26.94
C GLY A 452 -12.16 -18.91 -25.51
N LEU A 453 -13.32 -18.73 -24.87
CA LEU A 453 -13.47 -18.53 -23.44
C LEU A 453 -13.84 -19.85 -22.77
N GLY A 454 -13.41 -20.04 -21.53
CA GLY A 454 -13.87 -21.19 -20.74
C GLY A 454 -15.29 -20.95 -20.22
N ASP A 455 -16.10 -22.00 -20.15
CA ASP A 455 -17.51 -21.98 -19.76
C ASP A 455 -17.76 -21.30 -18.38
N VAL A 456 -16.74 -21.21 -17.53
CA VAL A 456 -16.81 -20.61 -16.19
C VAL A 456 -16.69 -19.08 -16.23
N CYS A 457 -15.95 -18.54 -17.19
CA CYS A 457 -15.76 -17.10 -17.39
C CYS A 457 -16.50 -16.55 -18.61
N ASP A 458 -17.15 -17.42 -19.39
CA ASP A 458 -18.02 -17.04 -20.49
C ASP A 458 -19.43 -16.67 -19.99
N ASP A 459 -19.93 -15.52 -20.45
CA ASP A 459 -21.31 -15.07 -20.23
C ASP A 459 -22.34 -15.88 -21.05
N THR A 460 -21.86 -16.60 -22.08
CA THR A 460 -22.66 -17.38 -23.03
C THR A 460 -22.13 -18.81 -23.25
N PRO A 461 -21.92 -19.63 -22.20
CA PRO A 461 -21.13 -20.88 -22.22
C PRO A 461 -21.74 -22.03 -23.04
N THR A 462 -22.79 -21.78 -23.84
CA THR A 462 -23.37 -22.76 -24.76
C THR A 462 -23.80 -22.18 -26.12
N GLY A 463 -23.52 -20.89 -26.37
CA GLY A 463 -23.84 -20.16 -27.61
C GLY A 463 -25.18 -19.41 -27.67
#